data_AF-A0A2E7K0B5-F1
#
_entry.id   AF-A0A2E7K0B5-F1
#
_cell.length_a   1.000
_cell.length_b   1.000
_cell.length_c   1.000
_cell.angle_alpha   90.00
_cell.angle_beta   90.00
_cell.angle_gamma   90.00
#
_symmetry.space_group_name_H-M   'P 1'
#
loop_
_entity.id
_entity.type
_entity.pdbx_description
1 polymer ?
#
loop_
_entity_poly.entity_id
_entity_poly.type
_entity_poly.pdbx_seq_one_letter_code
_entity_poly.pdbx_strand_id
1 'polypeptide(L)'
;IDAMIRTSNERNYFTPPNSPEENVWFGRDVDEIARYHELELIPVTVDLIGSPDVADGYPIPGDGNITLRNDHLGYAITWFGIGFGVLVIGGLYIRQHKRTESDEKA
;
A
#
# COMPACT_ATOMS: atom_id res chain seq x y z
N ILE A 1 26.59 -4.44 10.89
CA ILE A 1 25.29 -5.13 10.74
C ILE A 1 24.25 -4.04 10.72
N ASP A 2 23.55 -3.89 9.61
CA ASP A 2 22.48 -2.90 9.49
C ASP A 2 21.15 -3.58 9.81
N ALA A 3 20.29 -2.87 10.54
CA ALA A 3 19.01 -3.40 10.97
C ALA A 3 17.95 -2.30 11.03
N MET A 4 16.70 -2.68 10.83
CA MET A 4 15.54 -1.79 10.92
C MET A 4 14.68 -2.20 12.11
N ILE A 5 14.40 -1.21 12.96
CA ILE A 5 13.49 -1.38 14.09
C ILE A 5 12.07 -1.17 13.58
N ARG A 6 11.17 -2.10 13.93
CA ARG A 6 9.72 -1.96 13.66
C ARG A 6 8.92 -2.22 14.93
N THR A 7 7.87 -1.44 15.13
CA THR A 7 6.86 -1.70 16.15
C THR A 7 5.88 -2.78 15.70
N SER A 8 4.97 -3.18 16.59
CA SER A 8 3.84 -4.05 16.23
C SER A 8 3.03 -3.47 15.06
N ASN A 9 2.55 -4.35 14.19
CA ASN A 9 1.68 -3.98 13.07
C ASN A 9 0.26 -3.69 13.57
N GLU A 10 -0.38 -2.67 13.01
CA GLU A 10 -1.82 -2.51 13.15
C GLU A 10 -2.55 -3.61 12.35
N ARG A 11 -3.43 -4.35 13.02
CA ARG A 11 -4.27 -5.36 12.36
C ARG A 11 -5.40 -4.66 11.60
N ASN A 12 -5.59 -5.02 10.33
CA ASN A 12 -6.74 -4.59 9.54
C ASN A 12 -7.71 -5.77 9.30
N TYR A 13 -8.86 -5.48 8.70
CA TYR A 13 -9.90 -6.47 8.40
C TYR A 13 -9.41 -7.65 7.52
N PHE A 14 -8.33 -7.46 6.75
CA PHE A 14 -7.75 -8.47 5.87
C PHE A 14 -6.57 -9.23 6.50
N THR A 15 -6.21 -8.94 7.74
CA THR A 15 -5.13 -9.63 8.45
C THR A 15 -5.72 -10.80 9.25
N PRO A 16 -5.43 -12.07 8.90
CA PRO A 16 -5.95 -13.23 9.63
C PRO A 16 -5.54 -13.22 11.11
N PRO A 17 -6.27 -13.88 12.01
CA PRO A 17 -5.82 -14.12 13.39
C PRO A 17 -4.50 -14.92 13.39
N ASN A 18 -3.64 -14.67 14.37
CA ASN A 18 -2.43 -15.46 14.57
C ASN A 18 -2.80 -16.88 15.04
N SER A 19 -1.94 -17.85 14.76
CA SER A 19 -2.05 -19.23 15.25
C SER A 19 -0.81 -19.57 16.08
N PRO A 20 -0.72 -19.12 17.34
CA PRO A 20 0.45 -19.32 18.18
C PRO A 20 0.80 -20.80 18.40
N GLU A 21 -0.21 -21.66 18.48
CA GLU A 21 -0.05 -23.13 18.63
C GLU A 21 0.74 -23.76 17.47
N GLU A 22 0.60 -23.22 16.27
CA GLU A 22 1.33 -23.65 15.07
C GLU A 22 2.60 -22.82 14.83
N ASN A 23 2.91 -21.87 15.72
CA ASN A 23 3.95 -20.86 15.57
C ASN A 23 3.81 -20.03 14.27
N VAL A 24 2.57 -19.72 13.88
CA VAL A 24 2.25 -18.93 12.69
C VAL A 24 1.73 -17.56 13.08
N TRP A 25 2.43 -16.51 12.64
CA TRP A 25 2.16 -15.12 13.00
C TRP A 25 1.91 -14.29 11.74
N PHE A 26 0.63 -14.09 11.39
CA PHE A 26 0.20 -13.28 10.24
C PHE A 26 0.37 -11.78 10.51
N GLY A 27 0.03 -11.34 11.72
CA GLY A 27 0.28 -10.00 12.22
C GLY A 27 1.49 -10.00 13.15
N ARG A 28 2.38 -9.02 12.98
CA ARG A 28 3.51 -8.79 13.89
C ARG A 28 2.97 -8.14 15.18
N ASP A 29 2.43 -8.94 16.07
CA ASP A 29 1.96 -8.51 17.39
C ASP A 29 2.98 -8.95 18.45
N VAL A 30 3.86 -8.03 18.84
CA VAL A 30 4.95 -8.34 19.80
C VAL A 30 4.40 -8.71 21.17
N ASP A 31 3.26 -8.13 21.58
CA ASP A 31 2.67 -8.39 22.89
C ASP A 31 1.98 -9.77 22.94
N GLU A 32 1.36 -10.20 21.84
CA GLU A 32 0.84 -11.56 21.70
C GLU A 32 1.96 -12.60 21.69
N ILE A 33 3.04 -12.36 20.94
CA ILE A 33 4.23 -13.22 20.91
C ILE A 33 4.87 -13.31 22.30
N ALA A 34 5.07 -12.17 22.96
CA ALA A 34 5.64 -12.10 24.31
C ALA A 34 4.80 -12.89 25.31
N ARG A 35 3.47 -12.73 25.29
CA ARG A 35 2.56 -13.46 26.17
C ARG A 35 2.56 -14.96 25.90
N TYR A 36 2.57 -15.39 24.65
CA TYR A 36 2.55 -16.80 24.31
C TYR A 36 3.84 -17.53 24.71
N HIS A 37 4.99 -16.86 24.59
CA HIS A 37 6.29 -17.42 24.96
C HIS A 37 6.74 -17.10 26.40
N GLU A 38 5.90 -16.40 27.18
CA GLU A 38 6.21 -15.96 28.55
C GLU A 38 7.51 -15.14 28.65
N LEU A 39 7.70 -14.22 27.69
CA LEU A 39 8.89 -13.37 27.58
C LEU A 39 8.59 -11.93 28.03
N GLU A 40 9.58 -11.29 28.67
CA GLU A 40 9.58 -9.85 28.90
C GLU A 40 10.36 -9.17 27.76
N LEU A 41 9.63 -8.51 26.85
CA LEU A 41 10.20 -7.91 25.64
C LEU A 41 9.88 -6.41 25.58
N ILE A 42 10.77 -5.64 24.96
CA ILE A 42 10.45 -4.30 24.46
C ILE A 42 9.56 -4.49 23.22
N PRO A 43 8.47 -3.70 23.02
CA PRO A 43 7.47 -3.91 21.96
C PRO A 43 7.98 -3.51 20.56
N VAL A 44 9.14 -4.03 20.18
CA VAL A 44 9.80 -3.82 18.91
C VAL A 44 10.37 -5.12 18.37
N THR A 45 10.53 -5.15 17.06
CA THR A 45 11.21 -6.19 16.32
C THR A 45 12.37 -5.58 15.57
N VAL A 46 13.39 -6.39 15.30
CA VAL A 46 14.60 -5.97 14.59
C VAL A 46 14.72 -6.81 13.34
N ASP A 47 14.49 -6.20 12.18
CA ASP A 47 14.68 -6.83 10.89
C ASP A 47 16.14 -6.65 10.46
N LEU A 48 16.84 -7.75 10.19
CA LEU A 48 18.20 -7.73 9.65
C LEU A 48 18.19 -7.24 8.20
N ILE A 49 19.11 -6.35 7.82
CA ILE A 49 19.20 -5.80 6.46
C ILE A 49 20.52 -6.22 5.79
N GLY A 50 20.45 -6.54 4.49
CA GLY A 50 21.62 -6.76 3.63
C GLY A 50 21.94 -8.24 3.44
N SER A 51 23.23 -8.57 3.32
CA SER A 51 23.70 -9.96 3.20
C SER A 51 24.75 -10.29 4.27
N PRO A 52 24.39 -10.25 5.57
CA PRO A 52 25.26 -10.78 6.61
C PRO A 52 25.41 -12.30 6.47
N ASP A 53 26.63 -12.79 6.70
CA ASP A 53 26.94 -14.21 6.80
C ASP A 53 26.43 -14.70 8.17
N VAL A 54 25.17 -15.17 8.20
CA VAL A 54 24.51 -15.58 9.45
C VAL A 54 24.80 -17.05 9.70
N ALA A 55 25.53 -17.35 10.78
CA ALA A 55 26.12 -18.67 11.05
C ALA A 55 25.11 -19.84 11.00
N ASP A 56 23.87 -19.62 11.45
CA ASP A 56 22.81 -20.64 11.52
C ASP A 56 21.69 -20.42 10.47
N GLY A 57 21.89 -19.52 9.50
CA GLY A 57 20.94 -19.24 8.40
C GLY A 57 19.73 -18.38 8.75
N TYR A 58 19.53 -18.04 10.02
CA TYR A 58 18.46 -17.14 10.49
C TYR A 58 19.00 -16.05 11.42
N PRO A 59 18.39 -14.85 11.44
CA PRO A 59 17.25 -14.43 10.63
C PRO A 59 17.63 -14.17 9.16
N ILE A 60 16.68 -14.41 8.24
CA ILE A 60 16.87 -14.12 6.81
C ILE A 60 16.84 -12.60 6.64
N PRO A 61 17.89 -11.99 6.08
CA PRO A 61 17.96 -10.54 5.94
C PRO A 61 17.02 -10.04 4.84
N GLY A 62 16.36 -8.90 5.10
CA GLY A 62 15.62 -8.15 4.11
C GLY A 62 16.53 -7.24 3.28
N ASP A 63 16.01 -6.75 2.16
CA ASP A 63 16.72 -5.81 1.29
C ASP A 63 16.76 -4.37 1.85
N GLY A 64 15.94 -4.08 2.86
CA GLY A 64 15.87 -2.78 3.54
C GLY A 64 15.25 -1.66 2.69
N ASN A 65 14.76 -1.95 1.48
CA ASN A 65 14.26 -0.93 0.57
C ASN A 65 12.77 -0.68 0.79
N ILE A 66 12.44 0.51 1.31
CA ILE A 66 11.04 0.97 1.38
C ILE A 66 10.71 1.64 0.05
N THR A 67 10.08 0.89 -0.86
CA THR A 67 9.61 1.43 -2.14
C THR A 67 8.18 1.97 -1.99
N LEU A 68 8.05 3.30 -1.93
CA LEU A 68 6.74 3.94 -1.99
C LEU A 68 6.29 4.02 -3.44
N ARG A 69 5.11 3.46 -3.74
CA ARG A 69 4.54 3.50 -5.09
C ARG A 69 4.25 4.95 -5.50
N ASN A 70 4.81 5.38 -6.62
CA ASN A 70 4.66 6.74 -7.15
C ASN A 70 3.88 6.74 -8.48
N ASP A 71 2.56 6.63 -8.40
CA ASP A 71 1.68 6.59 -9.58
C ASP A 71 1.01 7.95 -9.88
N HIS A 72 1.49 9.04 -9.28
CA HIS A 72 0.83 10.35 -9.35
C HIS A 72 0.64 10.85 -10.79
N LEU A 73 1.62 10.63 -11.66
CA LEU A 73 1.53 11.01 -13.06
C LEU A 73 0.43 10.21 -13.78
N GLY A 74 0.33 8.91 -13.51
CA GLY A 74 -0.71 8.05 -14.08
C GLY A 74 -2.11 8.52 -13.67
N TYR A 75 -2.30 8.80 -12.39
CA TYR A 75 -3.55 9.38 -11.89
C TYR A 75 -3.86 10.73 -12.54
N ALA A 76 -2.88 11.63 -12.66
CA ALA A 76 -3.08 12.91 -13.33
C ALA A 76 -3.57 12.71 -14.77
N ILE A 77 -2.93 11.82 -15.54
CA ILE A 77 -3.35 11.49 -16.91
C ILE A 77 -4.79 10.96 -16.93
N THR A 78 -5.15 10.04 -16.04
CA THR A 78 -6.52 9.51 -15.96
C THR A 78 -7.54 10.62 -15.68
N TRP A 79 -7.31 11.43 -14.65
CA TRP A 79 -8.27 12.46 -14.23
C TRP A 79 -8.41 13.58 -15.26
N PHE A 80 -7.29 14.09 -15.79
CA PHE A 80 -7.34 15.11 -16.84
C PHE A 80 -7.86 14.54 -18.16
N GLY A 81 -7.57 13.28 -18.48
CA GLY A 81 -8.13 12.60 -19.64
C GLY A 81 -9.65 12.46 -19.58
N ILE A 82 -10.20 12.05 -18.43
CA ILE A 82 -11.65 12.02 -18.19
C ILE A 82 -12.25 13.43 -18.31
N GLY A 83 -11.65 14.43 -17.65
CA GLY A 83 -12.11 15.82 -17.70
C GLY A 83 -12.11 16.38 -19.13
N PHE A 84 -11.05 16.11 -19.90
CA PHE A 84 -10.96 16.49 -21.30
C PHE A 84 -12.04 15.82 -22.15
N GLY A 85 -12.29 14.53 -21.96
CA GLY A 85 -13.36 13.80 -22.65
C GLY A 85 -14.74 14.43 -22.41
N VAL A 86 -15.05 14.78 -21.15
CA VAL A 86 -16.30 15.48 -20.79
C VAL A 86 -16.40 16.83 -21.47
N LEU A 87 -15.32 17.62 -21.48
CA LEU A 87 -15.29 18.92 -22.16
C LEU A 87 -15.53 18.80 -23.67
N VAL A 88 -14.93 17.80 -24.32
CA VAL A 88 -15.13 17.54 -25.75
C VAL A 88 -16.57 17.17 -26.04
N ILE A 89 -17.13 16.20 -25.32
CA ILE A 89 -18.52 15.75 -25.53
C ILE A 89 -19.50 16.90 -25.26
N GLY A 90 -19.34 17.60 -24.13
CA GLY A 90 -20.18 18.74 -23.78
C GLY A 90 -20.08 19.89 -24.80
N GLY A 91 -18.87 20.19 -25.28
CA GLY A 91 -18.65 21.20 -26.31
C GLY A 91 -19.29 20.84 -27.65
N LEU A 92 -19.18 19.57 -28.08
CA LEU A 92 -19.85 19.09 -29.29
C LEU A 92 -21.37 19.13 -29.16
N TYR A 93 -21.92 18.73 -28.01
CA TYR A 93 -23.35 18.80 -27.73
C TYR A 93 -23.88 20.23 -27.82
N ILE A 94 -23.22 21.18 -27.15
CA ILE A 94 -23.60 22.60 -27.19
C ILE A 94 -23.52 23.15 -28.62
N ARG A 95 -22.48 22.80 -29.37
CA ARG A 95 -22.32 23.25 -30.77
C ARG A 95 -23.42 22.70 -31.68
N GLN A 96 -23.82 21.44 -31.51
CA GLN A 96 -24.91 20.83 -32.29
C GLN A 96 -26.25 21.48 -31.95
N HIS A 97 -26.55 21.65 -30.65
CA HIS A 97 -27.81 22.25 -30.22
C HIS A 97 -27.98 23.69 -30.75
N LYS A 98 -26.92 24.49 -30.74
CA LYS A 98 -26.95 25.86 -31.31
C LYS A 98 -27.16 25.88 -32.82
N ARG A 99 -26.70 24.86 -33.55
CA ARG A 99 -26.93 24.73 -35.00
C ARG A 99 -28.39 24.41 -35.30
N THR A 100 -28.97 23.44 -34.59
CA THR A 100 -30.37 23.06 -34.78
C THR A 100 -31.33 24.23 -34.52
N GLU A 101 -31.10 25.01 -33.47
CA GLU A 101 -31.91 26.23 -33.19
C GLU A 101 -31.76 27.31 -34.27
N SER A 102 -30.59 27.40 -34.92
CA SER A 102 -30.35 28.35 -36.01
C SER A 102 -31.07 27.92 -37.29
N ASP A 103 -31.08 26.62 -37.60
CA ASP A 103 -31.73 26.07 -38.78
C ASP A 103 -33.28 26.13 -38.65
N GLU A 104 -33.83 26.03 -37.44
CA GLU A 104 -35.27 26.17 -37.19
C GLU A 104 -35.78 27.62 -37.35
N LYS A 105 -34.91 28.61 -37.13
CA LYS A 105 -35.27 30.05 -37.19
C LYS A 105 -35.07 30.70 -38.58
N ALA A 106 -34.46 29.99 -39.53
CA ALA A 106 -34.14 30.47 -40.87
C ALA A 106 -35.24 30.08 -41.88
#